data_AF-A0A938CQZ2-F1
#
_entry.id   AF-A0A938CQZ2-F1
#
_cell.length_a   1.000
_cell.length_b   1.000
_cell.length_c   1.000
_cell.angle_alpha   90.00
_cell.angle_beta   90.00
_cell.angle_gamma   90.00
#
_symmetry.space_group_name_H-M   'P 1'
#
loop_
_entity.id
_entity.type
_entity.pdbx_description
1 polymer ?
#
loop_
_entity_poly.entity_id
_entity_poly.type
_entity_poly.pdbx_seq_one_letter_code
_entity_poly.pdbx_strand_id
1 'polypeptide(L)'
;MLKKIRLELARSHEFPEGSPNHGYEFTAPLSGDGKIDAEEWHRQRERCKVGRFRPGEADDVGHLVRRPGGSWAFHYDVLSDEEDDGSGYRFGDHAFRSGEYVSVKEEGHL
;
A
#
# COMPACT_ATOMS: atom_id res chain seq x y z
N MET A 1 7.02 16.88 0.99
CA MET A 1 5.58 17.12 0.65
C MET A 1 4.89 15.77 0.45
N LEU A 2 3.70 15.59 1.03
CA LEU A 2 2.92 14.36 0.85
C LEU A 2 2.25 14.32 -0.52
N LYS A 3 2.24 13.15 -1.14
CA LYS A 3 1.49 12.87 -2.37
C LYS A 3 0.44 11.80 -2.09
N LYS A 4 -0.67 11.87 -2.82
CA LYS A 4 -1.63 10.76 -2.92
C LYS A 4 -1.18 9.85 -4.05
N ILE A 5 -1.12 8.56 -3.78
CA ILE A 5 -0.73 7.52 -4.72
C ILE A 5 -1.92 6.56 -4.83
N ARG A 6 -2.36 6.29 -6.06
CA ARG A 6 -3.39 5.30 -6.37
C ARG A 6 -2.74 4.17 -7.14
N LEU A 7 -2.87 2.96 -6.64
CA LEU A 7 -2.48 1.72 -7.30
C LEU A 7 -3.74 1.03 -7.78
N GLU A 8 -3.79 0.70 -9.06
CA GLU A 8 -4.90 0.01 -9.69
C GLU A 8 -4.47 -1.42 -10.00
N LEU A 9 -5.40 -2.37 -9.89
CA LEU A 9 -5.14 -3.77 -10.18
C LEU A 9 -4.72 -3.90 -11.64
N ALA A 10 -3.46 -4.29 -11.84
CA ALA A 10 -2.93 -4.65 -13.14
C ALA A 10 -3.60 -5.94 -13.66
N ARG A 11 -3.37 -6.27 -14.93
CA ARG A 11 -3.95 -7.44 -15.57
C ARG A 11 -3.61 -8.71 -14.78
N SER A 12 -4.64 -9.51 -14.49
CA SER A 12 -4.54 -10.81 -13.82
C SER A 12 -5.43 -11.84 -14.52
N HIS A 13 -5.43 -13.09 -14.06
CA HIS A 13 -6.26 -14.14 -14.65
C HIS A 13 -7.76 -13.80 -14.58
N GLU A 14 -8.21 -13.27 -13.45
CA GLU A 14 -9.61 -12.87 -13.22
C GLU A 14 -9.94 -11.51 -13.84
N PHE A 15 -8.92 -10.65 -14.00
CA PHE A 15 -9.06 -9.30 -14.56
C PHE A 15 -8.11 -9.13 -15.75
N PRO A 16 -8.43 -9.67 -16.94
CA PRO A 16 -7.51 -9.65 -18.09
C PRO A 16 -7.20 -8.23 -18.60
N GLU A 17 -8.08 -7.26 -18.33
CA GLU A 17 -7.87 -5.84 -18.64
C GLU A 17 -7.31 -5.04 -17.45
N GLY A 18 -7.12 -5.69 -16.30
CA GLY A 18 -6.94 -5.04 -15.01
C GLY A 18 -8.27 -4.53 -14.45
N SER A 19 -8.23 -3.78 -13.37
CA SER A 19 -9.42 -3.15 -12.82
C SER A 19 -9.11 -1.83 -12.09
N PRO A 20 -9.67 -0.69 -12.55
CA PRO A 20 -9.54 0.59 -11.84
C PRO A 20 -10.38 0.66 -10.56
N ASN A 21 -11.27 -0.32 -10.34
CA ASN A 21 -12.13 -0.43 -9.16
C ASN A 21 -11.56 -1.35 -8.07
N HIS A 22 -10.38 -1.93 -8.30
CA HIS A 22 -9.69 -2.76 -7.33
C HIS A 22 -8.29 -2.19 -7.12
N GLY A 23 -7.90 -1.97 -5.86
CA GLY A 23 -6.55 -1.52 -5.57
C GLY A 23 -6.41 -0.81 -4.23
N TYR A 24 -5.42 0.08 -4.17
CA TYR A 24 -5.04 0.80 -2.96
C TYR A 24 -4.88 2.29 -3.25
N GLU A 25 -5.31 3.12 -2.32
CA GLU A 25 -4.97 4.54 -2.30
C GLU A 25 -4.22 4.84 -1.01
N PHE A 26 -3.07 5.49 -1.09
CA PHE A 26 -2.33 5.87 0.10
C PHE A 26 -1.63 7.21 -0.03
N THR A 27 -1.33 7.83 1.09
CA THR A 27 -0.58 9.08 1.16
C THR A 27 0.84 8.80 1.64
N ALA A 28 1.84 9.27 0.90
CA ALA A 28 3.24 9.13 1.29
C ALA A 28 4.09 10.31 0.79
N PRO A 29 5.17 10.67 1.50
CA PRO A 29 6.17 11.56 0.95
C PRO A 29 7.02 10.81 -0.07
N LEU A 30 7.18 11.38 -1.27
CA LEU A 30 8.05 10.83 -2.30
C LEU A 30 9.30 11.71 -2.47
N SER A 31 10.45 11.07 -2.65
CA SER A 31 11.72 11.70 -3.01
C SER A 31 11.73 12.14 -4.48
N GLY A 32 12.81 12.81 -4.91
CA GLY A 32 13.00 13.21 -6.32
C GLY A 32 12.98 12.03 -7.29
N ASP A 33 13.40 10.85 -6.85
CA ASP A 33 13.37 9.61 -7.62
C ASP A 33 11.99 8.93 -7.65
N GLY A 34 11.00 9.46 -6.92
CA GLY A 34 9.66 8.89 -6.82
C GLY A 34 9.55 7.74 -5.82
N LYS A 35 10.58 7.46 -5.03
CA LYS A 35 10.54 6.46 -3.93
C LYS A 35 9.98 7.09 -2.67
N ILE A 36 9.47 6.28 -1.74
CA ILE A 36 9.01 6.80 -0.45
C ILE A 36 10.21 7.34 0.34
N ASP A 37 10.13 8.59 0.77
CA ASP A 37 11.14 9.24 1.61
C ASP A 37 10.98 8.78 3.06
N ALA A 38 11.93 7.97 3.55
CA ALA A 38 11.85 7.37 4.88
C ALA A 38 11.95 8.39 6.01
N GLU A 39 12.75 9.45 5.84
CA GLU A 39 12.95 10.47 6.86
C GLU A 39 11.72 11.36 6.98
N GLU A 40 11.15 11.78 5.85
CA GLU A 40 9.92 12.57 5.81
C GLU A 40 8.71 11.74 6.24
N TRP A 41 8.67 10.45 5.88
CA TRP A 41 7.64 9.54 6.36
C TRP A 41 7.65 9.46 7.88
N HIS A 42 8.82 9.31 8.51
CA HIS A 42 8.92 9.23 9.96
C HIS A 42 8.37 10.49 10.64
N ARG A 43 8.60 11.67 10.06
CA ARG A 43 8.06 12.96 10.55
C ARG A 43 6.55 13.11 10.35
N GLN A 44 5.95 12.41 9.39
CA GLN A 44 4.55 12.61 8.97
C GLN A 44 3.72 11.33 8.98
N ARG A 45 4.15 10.32 9.76
CA ARG A 45 3.56 8.98 9.75
C ARG A 45 2.05 8.97 9.97
N GLU A 46 1.54 9.84 10.84
CA GLU A 46 0.11 9.96 11.17
C GLU A 46 -0.75 10.45 10.00
N ARG A 47 -0.11 11.11 9.02
CA ARG A 47 -0.75 11.59 7.79
C ARG A 47 -0.67 10.57 6.66
N CYS A 48 0.17 9.54 6.79
CA CYS A 48 0.43 8.53 5.77
C CYS A 48 -0.58 7.37 5.88
N LYS A 49 -1.84 7.68 5.55
CA LYS A 49 -2.94 6.72 5.57
C LYS A 49 -3.00 5.91 4.29
N VAL A 50 -3.50 4.69 4.38
CA VAL A 50 -3.82 3.80 3.25
C VAL A 50 -5.28 3.36 3.33
N GLY A 51 -5.93 3.28 2.18
CA GLY A 51 -7.25 2.71 1.98
C GLY A 51 -7.19 1.62 0.93
N ARG A 52 -7.88 0.50 1.16
CA ARG A 52 -8.14 -0.52 0.14
C ARG A 52 -9.52 -0.28 -0.44
N PHE A 53 -9.63 -0.25 -1.77
CA PHE A 53 -10.91 -0.09 -2.46
C PHE A 53 -11.20 -1.32 -3.32
N ARG A 54 -12.38 -1.92 -3.11
CA ARG A 54 -12.91 -3.04 -3.90
C ARG A 54 -14.45 -2.95 -3.92
N PRO A 55 -15.13 -3.31 -5.01
CA PRO A 55 -16.58 -3.25 -5.07
C PRO A 55 -17.22 -4.25 -4.10
N GLY A 56 -18.08 -3.77 -3.20
CA GLY A 56 -18.82 -4.62 -2.27
C GLY A 56 -18.08 -5.00 -0.97
N GLU A 57 -16.83 -4.56 -0.80
CA GLU A 57 -16.11 -4.63 0.47
C GLU A 57 -16.14 -3.27 1.18
N ALA A 58 -16.07 -3.26 2.51
CA ALA A 58 -15.92 -2.01 3.26
C ALA A 58 -14.51 -1.42 3.03
N ASP A 59 -14.41 -0.10 3.01
CA ASP A 59 -13.11 0.57 2.94
C ASP A 59 -12.32 0.32 4.23
N ASP A 60 -11.30 -0.54 4.14
CA ASP A 60 -10.31 -0.71 5.20
C ASP A 60 -9.36 0.50 5.20
N VAL A 61 -9.24 1.17 6.34
CA VAL A 61 -8.30 2.26 6.55
C VAL A 61 -7.17 1.80 7.45
N GLY A 62 -5.94 2.05 7.02
CA GLY A 62 -4.72 1.72 7.75
C GLY A 62 -3.64 2.78 7.60
N HIS A 63 -2.42 2.40 7.95
CA HIS A 63 -1.24 3.25 7.93
C HIS A 63 -0.11 2.63 7.09
N LEU A 64 0.62 3.48 6.38
CA LEU A 64 1.88 3.11 5.75
C LEU A 64 2.96 3.00 6.82
N VAL A 65 3.60 1.83 6.94
CA VAL A 65 4.65 1.54 7.92
C VAL A 65 5.96 1.11 7.25
N ARG A 66 7.09 1.44 7.88
CA ARG A 66 8.42 0.98 7.46
C ARG A 66 8.89 -0.18 8.34
N ARG A 67 9.15 -1.35 7.75
CA ARG A 67 9.64 -2.53 8.46
C ARG A 67 11.17 -2.55 8.58
N PRO A 68 11.74 -3.32 9.53
CA PRO A 68 13.17 -3.63 9.56
C PRO A 68 13.64 -4.17 8.20
N GLY A 69 14.80 -3.74 7.73
CA GLY A 69 15.31 -4.08 6.39
C GLY A 69 14.85 -3.13 5.27
N GLY A 70 14.07 -2.08 5.59
CA GLY A 70 13.78 -0.99 4.66
C GLY A 70 12.61 -1.21 3.71
N SER A 71 11.91 -2.35 3.81
CA SER A 71 10.67 -2.57 3.08
C SER A 71 9.50 -1.84 3.71
N TRP A 72 8.50 -1.55 2.89
CA TRP A 72 7.30 -0.85 3.30
C TRP A 72 6.12 -1.81 3.42
N ALA A 73 5.19 -1.50 4.32
CA ALA A 73 3.95 -2.24 4.44
C ALA A 73 2.72 -1.38 4.73
N PHE A 74 1.53 -1.90 4.40
CA PHE A 74 0.25 -1.37 4.89
C PHE A 74 -0.14 -2.10 6.17
N HIS A 75 -0.47 -1.37 7.23
CA HIS A 75 -0.92 -1.92 8.51
C HIS A 75 -2.35 -1.45 8.78
N TYR A 76 -3.28 -2.37 8.99
CA TYR A 76 -4.70 -2.08 9.24
C TYR A 76 -5.02 -2.33 10.71
N ASP A 77 -5.62 -1.33 11.37
CA ASP A 77 -5.91 -1.38 12.81
C ASP A 77 -7.12 -2.30 13.17
N VAL A 78 -7.89 -2.76 12.17
CA VAL A 78 -9.19 -3.44 12.36
C VAL A 78 -9.16 -4.97 12.32
N LEU A 79 -8.05 -5.60 11.93
CA LEU A 79 -7.87 -7.06 11.99
C LEU A 79 -7.26 -7.45 13.35
N SER A 80 -8.06 -7.32 14.41
CA SER A 80 -7.74 -7.84 15.74
C SER A 80 -8.50 -9.15 15.97
N ASP A 81 -7.88 -10.27 15.61
CA ASP A 81 -8.09 -11.56 16.27
C ASP A 81 -6.78 -12.35 16.16
N GLU A 82 -6.18 -12.58 17.32
CA GLU A 82 -5.22 -13.63 17.70
C GLU A 82 -4.26 -14.18 16.62
N GLU A 83 -2.96 -13.90 16.82
CA GLU A 83 -1.79 -14.66 16.30
C GLU A 83 -1.37 -14.54 14.82
N ASP A 84 -1.80 -13.53 14.06
CA ASP A 84 -1.18 -13.23 12.75
C ASP A 84 -0.47 -11.87 12.75
N ASP A 85 0.82 -11.87 13.09
CA ASP A 85 1.77 -10.75 12.95
C ASP A 85 2.02 -10.36 11.46
N GLY A 86 1.10 -10.71 10.55
CA GLY A 86 1.40 -11.01 9.16
C GLY A 86 0.52 -10.33 8.10
N SER A 87 -0.63 -9.73 8.45
CA SER A 87 -1.49 -9.05 7.45
C SER A 87 -0.95 -7.66 7.05
N GLY A 88 0.29 -7.63 6.56
CA GLY A 88 1.00 -6.44 6.13
C GLY A 88 1.40 -6.55 4.67
N TYR A 89 0.71 -5.80 3.81
CA TYR A 89 0.99 -5.77 2.38
C TYR A 89 2.39 -5.26 2.09
N ARG A 90 3.29 -6.05 1.50
CA ARG A 90 4.68 -5.65 1.31
C ARG A 90 4.94 -5.07 -0.08
N PHE A 91 5.64 -3.93 -0.12
CA PHE A 91 6.24 -3.40 -1.34
C PHE A 91 7.75 -3.18 -1.12
N GLY A 92 8.52 -3.50 -2.15
CA GLY A 92 9.97 -3.27 -2.19
C GLY A 92 10.34 -1.79 -2.38
N ASP A 93 11.58 -1.55 -2.79
CA ASP A 93 12.09 -0.20 -3.09
C ASP A 93 11.63 0.29 -4.48
N HIS A 94 10.30 0.35 -4.68
CA HIS A 94 9.70 0.78 -5.94
C HIS A 94 9.63 2.30 -6.04
N ALA A 95 9.83 2.82 -7.26
CA ALA A 95 9.46 4.18 -7.59
C ALA A 95 7.95 4.24 -7.90
N PHE A 96 7.23 5.15 -7.26
CA PHE A 96 5.82 5.41 -7.53
C PHE A 96 5.71 6.48 -8.61
N ARG A 97 5.68 6.02 -9.86
CA ARG A 97 5.51 6.85 -11.06
C ARG A 97 4.33 6.31 -11.86
N SER A 98 3.60 7.20 -12.52
CA SER A 98 2.48 6.81 -13.37
C SER A 98 2.96 5.85 -14.47
N GLY A 99 2.26 4.73 -14.63
CA GLY A 99 2.59 3.68 -15.61
C GLY A 99 3.60 2.62 -15.13
N GLU A 100 4.18 2.76 -13.95
CA GLU A 100 5.02 1.71 -13.36
C GLU A 100 4.21 0.69 -12.57
N TYR A 101 4.67 -0.56 -12.60
CA TYR A 101 4.03 -1.66 -11.90
C TYR A 101 4.65 -1.84 -10.52
N VAL A 102 3.80 -1.93 -9.50
CA VAL A 102 4.19 -2.23 -8.13
C VAL A 102 3.62 -3.59 -7.77
N SER A 103 4.47 -4.51 -7.34
CA SER A 103 4.01 -5.79 -6.79
C SER A 103 3.65 -5.59 -5.34
N VAL A 104 2.38 -5.82 -5.01
CA VAL A 104 1.88 -5.83 -3.64
C VAL A 104 1.64 -7.29 -3.28
N LYS A 105 2.39 -7.81 -2.30
CA LYS A 105 2.13 -9.15 -1.79
C LYS A 105 1.08 -9.05 -0.68
N GLU A 106 -0.09 -9.64 -0.90
CA GLU A 106 -1.07 -9.88 0.16
C GLU A 106 -0.59 -11.12 0.95
N GLU A 107 -0.28 -10.98 2.24
CA GLU A 107 -0.12 -12.13 3.13
C GLU A 107 -1.49 -12.38 3.75
N GLY A 108 -2.13 -13.49 3.37
CA GLY A 108 -3.45 -13.89 3.85
C GLY A 108 -4.45 -14.28 2.76
N HIS A 109 -4.24 -15.43 2.13
CA HIS A 109 -5.33 -16.36 1.78
C HIS A 109 -4.70 -17.74 1.53
N LEU A 110 -4.82 -18.64 2.50
CA LEU A 110 -4.77 -20.09 2.28
C LEU A 110 -6.20 -20.60 2.25
#